data_AF-A0A8J2RH73-F1
#
_entry.id   AF-A0A8J2RH73-F1
#
_cell.length_a   1.000
_cell.length_b   1.000
_cell.length_c   1.000
_cell.angle_alpha   90.00
_cell.angle_beta   90.00
_cell.angle_gamma   90.00
#
_symmetry.space_group_name_H-M   'P 1'
#
loop_
_entity.id
_entity.type
_entity.pdbx_description
1 polymer ?
#
loop_
_entity_poly.entity_id
_entity_poly.type
_entity_poly.pdbx_seq_one_letter_code
_entity_poly.pdbx_strand_id
1 'polypeptide(L)'
;MNDCNFEEAARVPLTVRSHQYRVKLAQNILTNNFMNLGEFTPPKIMDNLITIDKIEEMTSPRVIKSHLPFYLLPPKLLDTAKVIYVARNPKDAIVSFFYLHKLVKMCYYTGEMDDFVDYFINNKRL
;
A
#
# COMPACT_ATOMS: atom_id res chain seq x y z
N MET A 1 6.50 11.96 16.40
CA MET A 1 7.56 10.97 16.14
C MET A 1 7.87 10.37 17.48
N ASN A 2 8.05 9.05 17.56
CA ASN A 2 8.07 8.28 18.81
C ASN A 2 9.39 8.41 19.61
N ASP A 3 10.09 9.56 19.53
CA ASP A 3 11.33 9.86 20.25
C ASP A 3 12.39 8.75 20.19
N CYS A 4 12.54 8.13 19.01
CA CYS A 4 13.43 6.99 18.78
C CYS A 4 13.17 5.80 19.73
N ASN A 5 11.93 5.60 20.18
CA ASN A 5 11.55 4.42 20.95
C ASN A 5 11.56 3.16 20.08
N PHE A 6 12.66 2.43 20.13
CA PHE A 6 12.88 1.19 19.37
C PHE A 6 12.14 -0.01 19.96
N GLU A 7 11.93 -0.05 21.28
CA GLU A 7 11.22 -1.15 21.96
C GLU A 7 9.78 -1.26 21.45
N GLU A 8 9.06 -0.14 21.43
CA GLU A 8 7.69 -0.09 20.94
C GLU A 8 7.63 -0.35 19.42
N ALA A 9 8.61 0.16 18.65
CA ALA A 9 8.66 -0.05 17.22
C ALA A 9 8.90 -1.51 16.82
N ALA A 10 9.64 -2.27 17.65
CA ALA A 10 9.87 -3.70 17.50
C ALA A 10 8.65 -4.53 17.96
N ARG A 11 7.97 -4.09 19.03
CA ARG A 11 6.80 -4.77 19.60
C ARG A 11 5.56 -4.67 18.69
N VAL A 12 5.32 -3.49 18.11
CA VAL A 12 4.12 -3.25 17.30
C VAL A 12 4.44 -3.37 15.80
N PRO A 13 3.75 -4.23 15.04
CA PRO A 13 4.00 -4.38 13.61
C PRO A 13 3.82 -3.08 12.81
N LEU A 14 4.61 -2.92 11.74
CA LEU A 14 4.54 -1.75 10.87
C LEU A 14 3.15 -1.53 10.25
N THR A 15 2.41 -2.60 9.98
CA THR A 15 1.05 -2.55 9.43
C THR A 15 0.04 -1.86 10.37
N VAL A 16 0.29 -1.92 11.69
CA VAL A 16 -0.50 -1.26 12.73
C VAL A 16 0.02 0.13 13.03
N ARG A 17 1.34 0.35 12.95
CA ARG A 17 1.94 1.67 13.16
C ARG A 17 1.78 2.63 11.97
N SER A 18 1.62 2.09 10.75
CA SER A 18 1.51 2.86 9.51
C SER A 18 0.49 2.24 8.56
N HIS A 19 -0.70 2.83 8.56
CA HIS A 19 -1.86 2.33 7.82
C HIS A 19 -1.72 2.60 6.34
N GLN A 20 -1.92 1.56 5.52
CA GLN A 20 -1.95 1.74 4.08
C GLN A 20 -3.31 2.31 3.67
N TYR A 21 -3.32 3.54 3.17
CA TYR A 21 -4.49 4.18 2.59
C TYR A 21 -4.79 3.55 1.23
N ARG A 22 -5.39 2.36 1.28
CA ARG A 22 -5.80 1.57 0.11
C ARG A 22 -7.28 1.21 0.10
N VAL A 23 -8.05 1.61 1.11
CA VAL A 23 -9.14 0.76 1.61
C VAL A 23 -10.58 1.24 1.31
N LYS A 24 -10.84 2.21 0.43
CA LYS A 24 -12.22 2.35 -0.15
C LYS A 24 -12.29 2.17 -1.66
N LEU A 25 -11.29 2.63 -2.42
CA LEU A 25 -11.29 2.43 -3.88
C LEU A 25 -11.08 0.95 -4.26
N ALA A 26 -10.21 0.24 -3.55
CA ALA A 26 -9.99 -1.18 -3.79
C ALA A 26 -11.14 -2.03 -3.24
N GLN A 27 -11.80 -1.64 -2.14
CA GLN A 27 -12.87 -2.47 -1.57
C GLN A 27 -14.08 -2.56 -2.51
N ASN A 28 -14.54 -1.45 -3.11
CA ASN A 28 -15.66 -1.48 -4.06
C ASN A 28 -15.31 -2.10 -5.43
N ILE A 29 -14.04 -2.05 -5.86
CA ILE A 29 -13.59 -2.63 -7.14
C ILE A 29 -13.21 -4.12 -6.98
N LEU A 30 -12.70 -4.53 -5.83
CA LEU A 30 -12.25 -5.91 -5.58
C LEU A 30 -13.40 -6.83 -5.11
N THR A 31 -14.41 -6.32 -4.40
CA THR A 31 -15.58 -7.14 -4.00
C THR A 31 -16.49 -7.50 -5.17
N ASN A 32 -16.51 -6.70 -6.24
CA ASN A 32 -17.39 -6.88 -7.38
C ASN A 32 -16.70 -7.48 -8.62
N ASN A 33 -15.86 -8.52 -8.48
CA ASN A 33 -15.47 -9.50 -9.53
C ASN A 33 -13.97 -9.70 -9.86
N PHE A 34 -12.99 -9.34 -9.01
CA PHE A 34 -11.58 -9.62 -9.39
C PHE A 34 -10.69 -10.31 -8.37
N MET A 35 -10.92 -10.22 -7.05
CA MET A 35 -10.11 -10.97 -6.08
C MET A 35 -10.89 -11.27 -4.80
N ASN A 36 -11.06 -12.55 -4.48
CA ASN A 36 -11.43 -12.95 -3.13
C ASN A 36 -10.19 -12.82 -2.24
N LEU A 37 -10.04 -11.65 -1.59
CA LEU A 37 -8.94 -11.40 -0.65
C LEU A 37 -8.88 -12.48 0.47
N GLY A 38 -9.99 -13.17 0.73
CA GLY A 38 -10.14 -14.30 1.68
C GLY A 38 -9.26 -15.49 1.37
N GLU A 39 -8.97 -15.74 0.10
CA GLU A 39 -8.22 -16.91 -0.34
C GLU A 39 -6.70 -16.72 -0.21
N PHE A 40 -6.23 -15.47 -0.27
CA PHE A 40 -4.79 -15.13 -0.30
C PHE A 40 -4.28 -14.50 1.00
N THR A 41 -5.18 -14.12 1.90
CA THR A 41 -4.82 -13.47 3.15
C THR A 41 -5.41 -14.27 4.32
N PRO A 42 -4.58 -14.85 5.21
CA PRO A 42 -5.07 -15.51 6.40
C PRO A 42 -6.05 -14.61 7.17
N PRO A 43 -7.10 -15.15 7.81
CA PRO A 43 -8.10 -14.35 8.52
C PRO A 43 -7.50 -13.33 9.51
N LYS A 44 -6.42 -13.71 10.19
CA LYS A 44 -5.65 -12.82 11.09
C LYS A 44 -5.06 -11.57 10.41
N ILE A 45 -4.76 -11.62 9.11
CA ILE A 45 -4.25 -10.46 8.36
C ILE A 45 -5.42 -9.59 7.89
N MET A 46 -6.56 -10.19 7.54
CA MET A 46 -7.79 -9.47 7.19
C MET A 46 -8.29 -8.58 8.32
N ASP A 47 -8.26 -9.07 9.55
CA ASP A 47 -8.68 -8.29 10.74
C ASP A 47 -7.81 -7.05 10.98
N ASN A 48 -6.56 -7.11 10.52
CA ASN A 48 -5.57 -6.03 10.57
C ASN A 48 -5.58 -5.13 9.33
N LEU A 49 -6.43 -5.39 8.33
CA LEU A 49 -6.68 -4.45 7.25
C LEU A 49 -7.55 -3.32 7.80
N ILE A 50 -6.92 -2.16 7.97
CA ILE A 50 -7.54 -1.03 8.63
C ILE A 50 -8.33 -0.22 7.61
N THR A 51 -9.64 -0.14 7.83
CA THR A 51 -10.60 0.61 7.01
C THR A 51 -10.46 2.12 7.26
N ILE A 52 -11.02 2.93 6.37
CA ILE A 52 -11.05 4.39 6.57
C ILE A 52 -11.75 4.74 7.90
N ASP A 53 -12.83 4.05 8.22
CA ASP A 53 -13.61 4.31 9.43
C ASP A 53 -12.75 4.05 10.69
N LYS A 54 -11.93 2.98 10.70
CA LYS A 54 -10.95 2.74 11.77
C LYS A 54 -9.88 3.84 11.84
N ILE A 55 -9.45 4.43 10.72
CA ILE A 55 -8.47 5.55 10.71
C ILE A 55 -9.07 6.82 11.30
N GLU A 56 -10.38 7.02 11.15
CA GLU A 56 -11.10 8.17 11.73
C GLU A 56 -11.19 8.06 13.25
N GLU A 57 -11.34 6.86 13.80
CA GLU A 57 -11.38 6.59 15.24
C GLU A 57 -10.00 6.70 15.93
N MET A 58 -8.91 6.68 15.17
CA MET A 58 -7.55 6.75 15.73
C MET A 58 -7.22 8.12 16.33
N THR A 59 -6.57 8.10 17.50
CA THR A 59 -6.00 9.29 18.12
C THR A 59 -4.82 9.84 17.31
N SER A 60 -4.64 11.16 17.35
CA SER A 60 -3.49 11.82 16.73
C SER A 60 -2.24 11.68 17.61
N PRO A 61 -1.02 11.63 17.03
CA PRO A 61 -0.71 11.74 15.60
C PRO A 61 -0.89 10.42 14.82
N ARG A 62 -1.47 10.51 13.62
CA ARG A 62 -1.68 9.36 12.72
C ARG A 62 -0.57 9.29 11.67
N VAL A 63 -0.05 8.08 11.41
CA VAL A 63 0.89 7.82 10.32
C VAL A 63 0.18 6.99 9.25
N ILE A 64 0.04 7.57 8.06
CA ILE A 64 -0.67 6.98 6.93
C ILE A 64 0.30 6.90 5.75
N LYS A 65 0.37 5.73 5.11
CA LYS A 65 1.16 5.49 3.88
C LYS A 65 0.23 5.29 2.68
N SER A 66 0.58 5.84 1.53
CA SER A 66 -0.22 5.72 0.30
C SER A 66 0.68 5.59 -0.92
N HIS A 67 0.20 4.88 -1.94
CA HIS A 67 0.77 4.89 -3.29
C HIS A 67 -0.12 5.66 -4.28
N LEU A 68 -1.20 6.29 -3.80
CA LEU A 68 -2.06 7.11 -4.64
C LEU A 68 -1.32 8.40 -5.04
N PRO A 69 -1.49 8.84 -6.30
CA PRO A 69 -1.01 10.16 -6.71
C PRO A 69 -1.80 11.27 -6.00
N PHE A 70 -1.19 12.44 -5.87
CA PHE A 70 -1.74 13.59 -5.12
C PHE A 70 -3.15 14.00 -5.55
N TYR A 71 -3.48 13.90 -6.84
CA TYR A 71 -4.79 14.27 -7.35
C TYR A 71 -5.93 13.33 -6.93
N LEU A 72 -5.62 12.15 -6.36
CA LEU A 72 -6.59 11.23 -5.77
C LEU A 72 -6.64 11.33 -4.23
N LEU A 73 -5.86 12.24 -3.64
CA LEU A 73 -5.85 12.51 -2.20
C LEU A 73 -6.66 13.77 -1.89
N PRO A 74 -7.00 14.04 -0.61
CA PRO A 74 -7.73 15.24 -0.23
C PRO A 74 -7.05 16.51 -0.76
N PRO A 75 -7.79 17.45 -1.39
CA PRO A 75 -7.18 18.61 -2.07
C PRO A 75 -6.45 19.56 -1.10
N LYS A 76 -6.86 19.58 0.17
CA LYS A 76 -6.23 20.37 1.24
C LYS A 76 -5.31 19.53 2.14
N LEU A 77 -4.76 18.43 1.60
CA LEU A 77 -3.91 17.52 2.38
C LEU A 77 -2.70 18.25 2.97
N LEU A 78 -2.04 19.10 2.18
CA LEU A 78 -0.83 19.81 2.61
C LEU A 78 -1.11 20.91 3.65
N ASP A 79 -2.35 21.40 3.73
CA ASP A 79 -2.77 22.38 4.74
C ASP A 79 -3.01 21.73 6.11
N THR A 80 -3.32 20.42 6.11
CA THR A 80 -3.81 19.69 7.29
C THR A 80 -2.85 18.60 7.77
N ALA A 81 -1.89 18.18 6.95
CA ALA A 81 -0.96 17.10 7.24
C ALA A 81 0.44 17.34 6.67
N LYS A 82 1.43 16.68 7.28
CA LYS A 82 2.80 16.62 6.75
C LYS A 82 2.93 15.42 5.82
N VAL A 83 3.47 15.63 4.62
CA VAL A 83 3.65 14.58 3.61
C VAL A 83 5.13 14.36 3.34
N ILE A 84 5.55 13.09 3.38
CA ILE A 84 6.86 12.65 2.93
C ILE A 84 6.67 11.87 1.65
N TYR A 85 7.09 12.43 0.52
CA TYR A 85 7.08 11.76 -0.77
C TYR A 85 8.42 11.06 -1.01
N VAL A 86 8.37 9.82 -1.46
CA VAL A 86 9.56 9.01 -1.73
C VAL A 86 9.65 8.74 -3.23
N ALA A 87 10.68 9.27 -3.86
CA ALA A 87 11.03 8.98 -5.26
C ALA A 87 12.22 8.03 -5.30
N ARG A 88 12.28 7.19 -6.35
CA ARG A 88 13.39 6.27 -6.64
C ARG A 88 13.68 6.32 -8.13
N ASN A 89 14.92 6.02 -8.53
CA ASN A 89 15.24 5.78 -9.94
C ASN A 89 14.25 4.76 -10.52
N PRO A 90 13.54 5.08 -11.61
CA PRO A 90 12.51 4.20 -12.15
C PRO A 90 13.05 2.84 -12.57
N LYS A 91 14.30 2.75 -13.03
CA LYS A 91 14.94 1.47 -13.38
C LYS A 91 15.01 0.53 -12.18
N ASP A 92 15.42 1.06 -11.03
CA ASP A 92 15.49 0.28 -9.78
C ASP A 92 14.10 -0.03 -9.21
N ALA A 93 13.15 0.90 -9.39
CA ALA A 93 11.77 0.70 -8.96
C ALA A 93 11.11 -0.46 -9.73
N ILE A 94 11.31 -0.54 -11.06
CA ILE A 94 10.79 -1.62 -11.91
C ILE A 94 11.32 -2.98 -11.44
N VAL A 95 12.64 -3.10 -11.24
CA VAL A 95 13.26 -4.35 -10.76
C VAL A 95 12.67 -4.78 -9.41
N SER A 96 12.55 -3.84 -8.47
CA SER A 96 11.95 -4.11 -7.16
C SER A 96 10.48 -4.53 -7.26
N PHE A 97 9.73 -3.95 -8.21
CA PHE A 97 8.32 -4.25 -8.41
C PHE A 97 8.09 -5.60 -9.08
N PHE A 98 8.97 -6.00 -10.00
CA PHE A 98 9.00 -7.34 -10.59
C PHE A 98 9.19 -8.42 -9.51
N TYR A 99 10.18 -8.28 -8.65
CA TYR A 99 10.41 -9.25 -7.57
C TYR A 99 9.29 -9.23 -6.51
N LEU A 100 8.67 -8.07 -6.26
CA LEU A 100 7.47 -8.01 -5.42
C LEU A 100 6.35 -8.87 -6.03
N HIS A 101 6.15 -8.83 -7.35
CA HIS A 101 5.14 -9.64 -8.03
C HIS A 101 5.43 -11.14 -7.97
N LYS A 102 6.71 -11.53 -8.02
CA LYS A 102 7.13 -12.93 -7.84
C LYS A 102 6.97 -13.40 -6.39
N LEU A 103 7.16 -12.52 -5.41
CA LEU A 103 7.07 -12.84 -3.98
C LEU A 103 5.62 -12.88 -3.48
N VAL A 104 4.78 -11.94 -3.91
CA VAL A 104 3.42 -11.75 -3.42
C VAL A 104 2.43 -12.47 -4.33
N LYS A 105 1.86 -13.58 -3.86
CA LYS A 105 0.94 -14.44 -4.63
C LYS A 105 -0.28 -13.71 -5.22
N MET A 106 -0.69 -12.59 -4.63
CA MET A 106 -1.81 -11.73 -5.10
C MET A 106 -1.51 -11.02 -6.42
N CYS A 107 -0.25 -10.98 -6.86
CA CYS A 107 0.16 -10.26 -8.05
C CYS A 107 0.07 -11.08 -9.35
N TYR A 108 -0.13 -12.40 -9.29
CA TYR A 108 -0.34 -13.37 -10.40
C TYR A 108 0.60 -13.29 -11.61
N TYR A 109 1.67 -12.51 -11.56
CA TYR A 109 2.54 -12.31 -12.71
C TYR A 109 3.51 -13.46 -12.90
N THR A 110 3.40 -14.16 -14.02
CA THR A 110 4.23 -15.33 -14.36
C THR A 110 5.30 -15.03 -15.42
N GLY A 111 5.25 -13.87 -16.09
CA GLY A 111 6.18 -13.49 -17.17
C GLY A 111 7.61 -13.14 -16.72
N GLU A 112 8.45 -12.78 -17.69
CA GLU A 112 9.87 -12.45 -17.50
C GLU A 112 10.11 -10.94 -17.31
N MET A 113 11.33 -10.56 -16.90
CA MET A 113 11.66 -9.15 -16.60
C MET A 113 11.42 -8.22 -17.79
N ASP A 114 11.79 -8.62 -19.01
CA ASP A 114 11.68 -7.77 -20.20
C ASP A 114 10.22 -7.41 -20.50
N ASP A 115 9.31 -8.40 -20.43
CA ASP A 115 7.88 -8.18 -20.55
C ASP A 115 7.39 -7.22 -19.46
N PHE A 116 7.84 -7.40 -18.22
CA PHE A 116 7.44 -6.56 -17.09
C PHE A 116 7.88 -5.10 -17.27
N VAL A 117 9.09 -4.88 -17.79
CA VAL A 117 9.60 -3.55 -18.13
C VAL A 117 8.70 -2.90 -19.19
N ASP A 118 8.35 -3.64 -20.24
CA ASP A 118 7.45 -3.16 -21.28
C ASP A 118 6.04 -2.85 -20.75
N TYR A 119 5.49 -3.68 -19.86
CA TYR A 119 4.22 -3.41 -19.20
C TYR A 119 4.28 -2.11 -18.39
N PHE A 120 5.34 -1.93 -17.60
CA PHE A 120 5.50 -0.78 -16.73
C PHE A 120 5.66 0.53 -17.52
N ILE A 121 6.54 0.55 -18.52
CA ILE A 121 6.85 1.77 -19.30
C ILE A 121 5.63 2.22 -20.11
N ASN A 122 4.85 1.28 -20.65
CA ASN A 122 3.69 1.58 -21.47
C ASN A 122 2.40 1.76 -20.66
N ASN A 123 2.47 1.77 -19.32
CA ASN A 123 1.32 1.86 -18.42
C ASN A 123 0.20 0.86 -18.77
N LYS A 124 0.61 -0.37 -19.14
CA LYS A 124 -0.32 -1.45 -19.48
C LYS A 124 -0.79 -2.13 -18.19
N ARG A 125 -2.05 -2.58 -18.19
CA ARG A 125 -2.59 -3.39 -17.10
C ARG A 125 -2.03 -4.81 -17.24
N LEU A 126 -1.49 -5.35 -16.14
CA LEU A 126 -1.13 -6.77 -15.99
C LEU A 126 -2.38 -7.66 -16.00
#